data_AF-A0A958JZL8-F1
#
_entry.id   AF-A0A958JZL8-F1
#
_cell.length_a   1.000
_cell.length_b   1.000
_cell.length_c   1.000
_cell.angle_alpha   90.00
_cell.angle_beta   90.00
_cell.angle_gamma   90.00
#
_symmetry.space_group_name_H-M   'P 1'
#
loop_
_entity.id
_entity.type
_entity.pdbx_description
1 polymer ?
#
loop_
_entity_poly.entity_id
_entity_poly.type
_entity_poly.pdbx_seq_one_letter_code
_entity_poly.pdbx_strand_id
1 'polypeptide(L)'
;MNDVRARGPQRGVINTPPAYPRAVKRMIAYQIERELLRQNISRARLAKEMGTSRASINRLLDPDNESVTLQTLEKAADILGKKLEIYFSEQGK
;
A
#
# COMPACT_ATOMS: atom_id res chain seq x y z
N MET A 1 4.86 38.35 -18.72
CA MET A 1 4.53 36.96 -19.05
C MET A 1 5.72 36.08 -18.69
N ASN A 2 5.62 35.25 -17.64
CA ASN A 2 6.44 34.05 -17.53
C ASN A 2 5.65 33.05 -16.68
N ASP A 3 5.26 31.96 -17.35
CA ASP A 3 4.32 30.97 -16.90
C ASP A 3 5.01 30.02 -15.90
N VAL A 4 4.58 30.05 -14.64
CA VAL A 4 5.13 29.20 -13.55
C VAL A 4 4.26 27.96 -13.32
N ARG A 5 3.37 27.61 -14.26
CA ARG A 5 2.52 26.42 -14.18
C ARG A 5 3.23 25.18 -14.72
N ALA A 6 4.14 24.60 -13.95
CA ALA A 6 4.51 23.18 -14.09
C ALA A 6 5.27 22.65 -12.86
N ARG A 7 4.60 22.58 -11.70
CA ARG A 7 5.00 21.64 -10.64
C ARG A 7 3.78 20.82 -10.26
N GLY A 8 3.49 19.81 -11.07
CA GLY A 8 2.60 18.72 -10.66
C GLY A 8 3.14 18.07 -9.38
N PRO A 9 2.28 17.42 -8.58
CA PRO A 9 2.72 16.79 -7.34
C PRO A 9 3.80 15.76 -7.67
N GLN A 10 4.98 15.93 -7.08
CA GLN A 10 6.03 14.92 -7.13
C GLN A 10 5.44 13.64 -6.53
N ARG A 11 5.06 12.68 -7.39
CA ARG A 11 4.71 11.33 -6.96
C ARG A 11 5.93 10.82 -6.20
N GLY A 12 5.77 10.60 -4.90
CA GLY A 12 6.83 10.11 -4.04
C GLY A 12 7.37 8.80 -4.58
N VAL A 13 8.48 8.88 -5.31
CA VAL A 13 9.26 7.72 -5.72
C VAL A 13 9.91 7.24 -4.42
N ILE A 14 9.27 6.27 -3.79
CA ILE A 14 9.81 5.62 -2.60
C ILE A 14 11.08 4.88 -3.04
N ASN A 15 12.23 5.40 -2.62
CA ASN A 15 13.52 4.73 -2.70
C ASN A 15 13.37 3.35 -2.04
N THR A 16 13.23 2.32 -2.87
CA THR A 16 13.14 0.93 -2.42
C THR A 16 14.58 0.41 -2.33
N PRO A 17 15.07 0.00 -1.15
CA PRO A 17 16.38 -0.62 -1.03
C PRO A 17 16.49 -1.87 -1.93
N PRO A 18 17.71 -2.22 -2.40
CA PRO A 18 17.92 -3.24 -3.41
C PRO A 18 17.35 -4.62 -3.03
N ALA A 19 17.01 -5.35 -4.09
CA ALA A 19 16.10 -6.50 -4.15
C ALA A 19 16.27 -7.56 -3.05
N TYR A 20 15.18 -7.80 -2.33
CA TYR A 20 14.89 -9.09 -1.71
C TYR A 20 13.48 -9.51 -2.14
N PRO A 21 13.19 -10.82 -2.34
CA PRO A 21 11.89 -11.34 -2.77
C PRO A 21 10.68 -11.03 -1.84
N ARG A 22 10.84 -10.13 -0.85
CA ARG A 22 9.84 -9.69 0.13
C ARG A 22 9.74 -8.16 0.25
N ALA A 23 10.49 -7.38 -0.54
CA ALA A 23 10.48 -5.92 -0.46
C ALA A 23 9.11 -5.31 -0.78
N VAL A 24 8.43 -5.82 -1.82
CA VAL A 24 7.12 -5.32 -2.25
C VAL A 24 6.06 -5.56 -1.18
N LYS A 25 5.99 -6.77 -0.61
CA LYS A 25 5.01 -7.11 0.43
C LYS A 25 5.20 -6.26 1.69
N ARG A 26 6.45 -6.14 2.15
CA ARG A 26 6.82 -5.26 3.27
C ARG A 26 6.42 -3.81 3.02
N MET A 27 6.70 -3.30 1.83
CA MET A 27 6.34 -1.95 1.43
C MET A 27 4.82 -1.75 1.44
N ILE A 28 4.04 -2.70 0.92
CA ILE A 28 2.57 -2.64 0.93
C ILE A 28 2.04 -2.65 2.36
N ALA A 29 2.48 -3.60 3.19
CA ALA A 29 2.05 -3.71 4.58
C ALA A 29 2.33 -2.40 5.35
N TYR A 30 3.55 -1.89 5.24
CA TYR A 30 3.95 -0.61 5.83
C TYR A 30 3.09 0.56 5.35
N GLN A 31 2.77 0.64 4.05
CA GLN A 31 1.92 1.72 3.52
C GLN A 31 0.50 1.66 4.08
N ILE A 32 -0.08 0.46 4.19
CA ILE A 32 -1.42 0.26 4.77
C ILE A 32 -1.40 0.63 6.25
N GLU A 33 -0.43 0.15 7.03
CA GLU A 33 -0.32 0.46 8.46
C GLU A 33 -0.15 1.95 8.73
N ARG A 34 0.72 2.62 7.96
CA ARG A 34 0.90 4.07 8.07
C ARG A 34 -0.39 4.83 7.79
N GLU A 35 -1.18 4.37 6.82
CA GLU A 35 -2.45 4.99 6.50
C GLU A 35 -3.51 4.76 7.58
N LEU A 36 -3.57 3.56 8.16
CA LEU A 36 -4.42 3.25 9.32
C LEU A 36 -4.10 4.17 10.50
N LEU A 37 -2.82 4.36 10.82
CA LEU A 37 -2.37 5.29 11.87
C LEU A 37 -2.76 6.73 11.54
N ARG A 38 -2.53 7.19 10.30
CA ARG A 38 -2.85 8.56 9.86
C ARG A 38 -4.35 8.88 9.97
N GLN A 39 -5.21 7.89 9.72
CA GLN A 39 -6.67 8.05 9.78
C GLN A 39 -7.28 7.62 11.13
N ASN A 40 -6.46 7.18 12.09
CA ASN A 40 -6.92 6.60 13.35
C ASN A 40 -7.93 5.44 13.16
N ILE A 41 -7.70 4.60 12.15
CA ILE A 41 -8.50 3.41 11.86
C ILE A 41 -7.83 2.21 12.53
N SER A 42 -8.57 1.52 13.40
CA SER A 42 -8.07 0.28 14.01
C SER A 42 -8.12 -0.89 13.03
N ARG A 43 -7.25 -1.88 13.23
CA ARG A 43 -7.29 -3.16 12.46
C ARG A 43 -8.66 -3.85 12.57
N ALA A 44 -9.32 -3.72 13.72
CA ALA A 44 -10.66 -4.27 13.94
C ALA A 44 -11.73 -3.56 13.09
N ARG A 45 -11.63 -2.22 12.96
CA ARG A 45 -12.51 -1.44 12.09
C ARG A 45 -12.28 -1.80 10.62
N LEU A 46 -11.02 -1.88 10.19
CA LEU A 46 -10.68 -2.32 8.82
C LEU A 46 -11.25 -3.72 8.54
N ALA A 47 -11.09 -4.67 9.47
CA ALA A 47 -11.65 -6.02 9.33
C ALA A 47 -13.17 -5.99 9.10
N LYS A 48 -13.89 -5.17 9.90
CA LYS A 48 -15.33 -5.00 9.79
C LYS A 48 -15.73 -4.41 8.43
N GLU A 49 -15.07 -3.34 7.99
CA GLU A 49 -15.37 -2.68 6.71
C GLU A 49 -15.00 -3.57 5.50
N MET A 50 -13.96 -4.39 5.61
CA MET A 50 -13.59 -5.39 4.60
C MET A 50 -14.47 -6.64 4.61
N GLY A 51 -15.38 -6.80 5.58
CA GLY A 51 -16.19 -8.01 5.74
C GLY A 51 -15.34 -9.26 5.99
N THR A 52 -14.24 -9.14 6.75
CA THR A 52 -13.30 -10.24 7.01
C THR A 52 -12.93 -10.35 8.48
N SER A 53 -12.15 -11.39 8.83
CA SER A 53 -11.69 -11.63 10.19
C SER A 53 -10.48 -10.75 10.55
N ARG A 54 -10.27 -10.52 11.85
CA ARG A 54 -9.03 -9.88 12.35
C ARG A 54 -7.77 -10.66 11.93
N ALA A 55 -7.85 -12.00 11.87
CA ALA A 55 -6.74 -12.83 11.42
C ALA A 55 -6.38 -12.58 9.95
N SER A 56 -7.39 -12.34 9.10
CA SER A 56 -7.16 -11.94 7.70
C SER A 56 -6.47 -10.57 7.61
N ILE A 57 -6.85 -9.60 8.43
CA ILE A 57 -6.16 -8.29 8.47
C ILE A 57 -4.75 -8.43 9.01
N ASN A 58 -4.53 -9.22 10.06
CA ASN A 58 -3.18 -9.46 10.57
C ASN A 58 -2.29 -10.08 9.50
N ARG A 59 -2.80 -11.07 8.75
CA ARG A 59 -2.11 -11.65 7.58
C ARG A 59 -1.88 -10.65 6.44
N LEU A 60 -2.81 -9.71 6.22
CA LEU A 60 -2.63 -8.64 5.23
C LEU A 60 -1.51 -7.67 5.65
N LEU A 61 -1.38 -7.38 6.93
CA LEU A 61 -0.39 -6.46 7.47
C LEU A 61 0.93 -7.14 7.85
N ASP A 62 0.98 -8.48 7.81
CA ASP A 62 2.18 -9.25 8.08
C ASP A 62 3.20 -9.06 6.93
N PRO A 63 4.39 -8.50 7.22
CA PRO A 63 5.44 -8.29 6.22
C PRO A 63 6.00 -9.59 5.63
N ASP A 64 5.91 -10.70 6.35
CA ASP A 64 6.50 -11.99 5.99
C ASP A 64 5.47 -12.97 5.40
N ASN A 65 4.18 -12.61 5.42
CA ASN A 65 3.16 -13.34 4.69
C ASN A 65 3.22 -13.02 3.18
N GLU A 66 3.80 -13.93 2.43
CA GLU A 66 4.14 -13.76 1.01
C GLU A 66 2.90 -13.62 0.10
N SER A 67 1.74 -14.14 0.51
CA SER A 67 0.55 -14.19 -0.34
C SER A 67 -0.50 -13.15 0.03
N VAL A 68 -0.86 -12.32 -0.96
CA VAL A 68 -2.03 -11.44 -0.94
C VAL A 68 -2.60 -11.34 -2.34
N THR A 69 -3.93 -11.26 -2.46
CA THR A 69 -4.57 -11.07 -3.78
C THR A 69 -4.72 -9.59 -4.11
N LEU A 70 -4.68 -9.25 -5.40
CA LEU A 70 -4.94 -7.87 -5.86
C LEU A 70 -6.30 -7.36 -5.37
N GLN A 71 -7.34 -8.21 -5.41
CA GLN A 71 -8.67 -7.89 -4.89
C GLN A 71 -8.66 -7.50 -3.40
N THR A 72 -7.79 -8.11 -2.59
CA THR A 72 -7.65 -7.76 -1.17
C THR A 72 -7.03 -6.37 -1.03
N LEU A 73 -6.02 -6.06 -1.85
CA LEU A 73 -5.34 -4.77 -1.86
C LEU A 73 -6.26 -3.64 -2.36
N GLU A 74 -7.06 -3.89 -3.40
CA GLU A 74 -8.05 -2.95 -3.91
C GLU A 74 -9.10 -2.61 -2.85
N LYS A 75 -9.69 -3.61 -2.20
CA LYS A 75 -10.65 -3.37 -1.12
C LYS A 75 -10.07 -2.55 0.04
N ALA A 76 -8.83 -2.87 0.43
CA ALA A 76 -8.15 -2.10 1.47
C ALA A 76 -7.90 -0.66 1.02
N ALA A 77 -7.49 -0.45 -0.24
CA ALA A 77 -7.29 0.88 -0.81
C ALA A 77 -8.59 1.68 -0.83
N ASP A 78 -9.70 1.10 -1.31
CA ASP A 78 -11.01 1.76 -1.38
C ASP A 78 -11.48 2.24 -0.01
N ILE A 79 -11.41 1.38 1.01
CA ILE A 79 -11.77 1.72 2.40
C ILE A 79 -10.90 2.87 2.94
N LEU A 80 -9.62 2.87 2.59
CA LEU A 80 -8.67 3.90 3.01
C LEU A 80 -8.74 5.18 2.15
N GLY A 81 -9.65 5.27 1.17
CA GLY A 81 -9.76 6.38 0.25
C GLY A 81 -8.51 6.55 -0.64
N LYS A 82 -7.91 5.42 -1.03
CA LYS A 82 -6.72 5.34 -1.88
C LYS A 82 -7.05 4.62 -3.19
N LYS A 83 -6.10 4.68 -4.14
CA LYS A 83 -6.16 3.94 -5.40
C LYS A 83 -4.92 3.04 -5.50
N LEU A 84 -5.12 1.78 -5.87
CA LEU A 84 -4.02 0.87 -6.19
C LEU A 84 -3.50 1.16 -7.60
N GLU A 85 -2.21 1.48 -7.70
CA GLU A 85 -1.51 1.62 -8.98
C GLU A 85 -0.28 0.70 -8.98
N ILE A 86 -0.15 -0.11 -10.03
CA ILE A 86 0.95 -1.07 -10.19
C ILE A 86 1.65 -0.76 -11.51
N TYR A 87 2.98 -0.66 -11.44
CA TYR A 87 3.85 -0.50 -12.61
C TYR A 87 5.01 -1.49 -12.48
N PHE A 88 5.44 -2.03 -13.61
CA PHE A 88 6.66 -2.81 -13.70
C PHE A 88 7.80 -1.87 -14.10
N SER A 89 8.95 -2.04 -13.48
CA SER A 89 10.19 -1.37 -13.86
C SER A 89 11.14 -2.37 -14.49
N GLU A 90 11.96 -1.91 -15.43
CA GLU A 90 13.05 -2.71 -15.99
C GLU A 90 13.94 -3.24 -14.85
N GLN A 91 14.23 -4.54 -14.88
CA GLN A 91 15.30 -5.10 -14.06
C GLN A 91 16.58 -5.02 -14.89
N GLY A 92 17.52 -4.18 -14.46
CA GLY A 92 18.80 -4.00 -15.17
C GLY A 92 19.45 -5.35 -15.47
N LYS A 93 19.75 -5.58 -16.75
CA LYS A 93 20.59 -6.71 -17.20
C LYS A 93 22.05 -6.41 -16.90
#